data_AF-B2VUJ3-F1
#
_entry.id   AF-B2VUJ3-F1
#
_cell.length_a   1.000
_cell.length_b   1.000
_cell.length_c   1.000
_cell.angle_alpha   90.00
_cell.angle_beta   90.00
_cell.angle_gamma   90.00
#
_symmetry.space_group_name_H-M   'P 1'
#
loop_
_entity.id
_entity.type
_entity.pdbx_description
1 polymer ?
#
loop_
_entity_poly.entity_id
_entity_poly.type
_entity_poly.pdbx_seq_one_letter_code
_entity_poly.pdbx_strand_id
1 'polypeptide(L)'
;MRFTNLLPAVFAASASATTFIGFVDNACQRADGSMIEVSAKELQNIIVKTFPSGQAVGEAHRAWDTPDDRLRCPSNADDTYKWIDIPQWQAGSASGQPSQGGALAVTYYKGTDTYSVCSYLAGVQPNRYAGNCKVHYPWAPATPPHE
;
A
#
# COMPACT_ATOMS: atom_id res chain seq x y z
N MET A 1 61.76 -4.80 -3.39
CA MET A 1 60.55 -4.18 -2.82
C MET A 1 59.40 -4.42 -3.80
N ARG A 2 58.45 -5.30 -3.46
CA ARG A 2 57.24 -5.55 -4.27
C ARG A 2 56.10 -4.75 -3.66
N PHE A 3 55.57 -3.80 -4.45
CA PHE A 3 54.37 -3.04 -4.09
C PHE A 3 53.15 -3.94 -4.27
N THR A 4 52.50 -4.27 -3.16
CA THR A 4 51.21 -4.94 -3.15
C THR A 4 50.15 -3.91 -3.49
N ASN A 5 49.63 -3.95 -4.71
CA ASN A 5 48.47 -3.16 -5.13
C ASN A 5 47.23 -3.66 -4.36
N LEU A 6 46.82 -2.92 -3.34
CA LEU A 6 45.51 -3.07 -2.70
C LEU A 6 44.47 -2.50 -3.66
N LEU A 7 43.78 -3.37 -4.39
CA LEU A 7 42.58 -3.01 -5.13
C LEU A 7 41.50 -2.59 -4.13
N PRO A 8 40.87 -1.42 -4.28
CA PRO A 8 39.75 -1.03 -3.45
C PRO A 8 38.57 -1.97 -3.76
N ALA A 9 38.17 -2.77 -2.79
CA ALA A 9 36.91 -3.49 -2.83
C ALA A 9 35.79 -2.45 -2.81
N VAL A 10 35.27 -2.11 -3.98
CA VAL A 10 34.05 -1.32 -4.11
C VAL A 10 32.92 -2.24 -3.65
N PHE A 11 32.49 -2.08 -2.40
CA PHE A 11 31.22 -2.63 -1.95
C PHE A 11 30.13 -1.88 -2.74
N ALA A 12 29.70 -2.48 -3.85
CA ALA A 12 28.45 -2.11 -4.48
C ALA A 12 27.36 -2.41 -3.45
N ALA A 13 26.89 -1.37 -2.74
CA ALA A 13 25.68 -1.44 -1.95
C ALA A 13 24.59 -1.90 -2.93
N SER A 14 24.19 -3.16 -2.82
CA SER A 14 23.03 -3.65 -3.54
C SER A 14 21.87 -2.86 -2.96
N ALA A 15 21.41 -1.84 -3.67
CA ALA A 15 20.13 -1.23 -3.37
C ALA A 15 19.11 -2.35 -3.51
N SER A 16 18.66 -2.90 -2.38
CA SER A 16 17.57 -3.85 -2.33
C SER A 16 16.42 -3.26 -3.14
N ALA A 17 15.94 -3.99 -4.14
CA ALA A 17 14.79 -3.53 -4.90
C ALA A 17 13.59 -3.39 -3.95
N THR A 18 12.89 -2.26 -4.04
CA THR A 18 11.66 -2.03 -3.28
C THR A 18 10.72 -3.22 -3.44
N THR A 19 10.29 -3.78 -2.32
CA THR A 19 9.43 -4.95 -2.29
C THR A 19 7.98 -4.54 -2.09
N PHE A 20 7.06 -5.23 -2.77
CA PHE A 20 5.63 -4.95 -2.69
C PHE A 20 4.87 -6.21 -2.28
N ILE A 21 4.12 -6.09 -1.19
CA ILE A 21 3.35 -7.18 -0.58
C ILE A 21 1.85 -6.88 -0.65
N GLY A 22 1.06 -7.87 -1.07
CA GLY A 22 -0.41 -7.79 -1.04
C GLY A 22 -1.04 -6.95 -2.15
N PHE A 23 -0.24 -6.41 -3.07
CA PHE A 23 -0.73 -5.68 -4.24
C PHE A 23 -1.32 -6.62 -5.28
N VAL A 24 -2.60 -6.45 -5.59
CA VAL A 24 -3.34 -7.23 -6.57
C VAL A 24 -4.07 -6.33 -7.55
N ASP A 25 -4.39 -6.87 -8.72
CA ASP A 25 -5.37 -6.24 -9.62
C ASP A 25 -6.70 -6.15 -8.88
N ASN A 26 -7.27 -4.95 -8.83
CA ASN A 26 -8.45 -4.69 -8.02
C ASN A 26 -9.40 -3.73 -8.75
N ALA A 27 -10.69 -3.94 -8.55
CA ALA A 27 -11.73 -3.09 -9.11
C ALA A 27 -12.57 -2.47 -8.00
N CYS A 28 -12.62 -1.15 -7.90
CA CYS A 28 -13.49 -0.46 -6.95
C CYS A 28 -14.60 0.28 -7.67
N GLN A 29 -15.76 0.34 -7.04
CA GLN A 29 -16.91 1.06 -7.56
C GLN A 29 -16.70 2.58 -7.36
N ARG A 30 -16.83 3.35 -8.44
CA ARG A 30 -16.90 4.81 -8.42
C ARG A 30 -18.29 5.29 -8.04
N ALA A 31 -18.41 6.56 -7.66
CA ALA A 31 -19.70 7.18 -7.34
C ALA A 31 -20.73 7.17 -8.47
N ASP A 32 -20.29 7.06 -9.74
CA ASP A 32 -21.19 6.91 -10.90
C ASP A 32 -21.69 5.47 -11.10
N GLY A 33 -21.32 4.54 -10.21
CA GLY A 33 -21.70 3.13 -10.24
C GLY A 33 -20.77 2.25 -11.08
N SER A 34 -19.83 2.83 -11.83
CA SER A 34 -18.89 2.09 -12.67
C SER A 34 -17.84 1.37 -11.82
N MET A 35 -17.47 0.16 -12.21
CA MET A 35 -16.32 -0.54 -11.63
C MET A 35 -15.05 -0.12 -12.38
N ILE A 36 -14.06 0.42 -11.67
CA ILE A 36 -12.76 0.77 -12.25
C ILE A 36 -11.68 -0.18 -11.77
N GLU A 37 -11.13 -0.90 -12.73
CA GLU A 37 -9.98 -1.77 -12.55
C GLU A 37 -8.70 -0.95 -12.50
N VAL A 38 -7.85 -1.26 -11.52
CA VAL A 38 -6.49 -0.74 -11.39
C VAL A 38 -5.58 -1.93 -11.14
N SER A 39 -4.53 -2.05 -11.97
CA SER A 39 -3.59 -3.16 -11.85
C SER A 39 -2.70 -3.05 -10.62
N ALA A 40 -2.18 -4.17 -10.13
CA ALA A 40 -1.21 -4.20 -9.04
C ALA A 40 -0.02 -3.27 -9.30
N LYS A 41 0.51 -3.27 -10.54
CA LYS A 41 1.63 -2.42 -10.95
C LYS A 41 1.28 -0.93 -10.87
N GLU A 42 0.07 -0.56 -11.28
CA GLU A 42 -0.38 0.82 -11.20
C GLU A 42 -0.58 1.27 -9.76
N LEU A 43 -1.12 0.41 -8.88
CA LEU A 43 -1.18 0.66 -7.45
C LEU A 43 0.22 0.87 -6.84
N GLN A 44 1.19 0.01 -7.16
CA GLN A 44 2.58 0.15 -6.69
C GLN A 44 3.18 1.50 -7.10
N ASN A 45 2.99 1.91 -8.36
CA ASN A 45 3.47 3.19 -8.86
C ASN A 45 2.84 4.39 -8.13
N ILE A 46 1.53 4.31 -7.85
CA ILE A 46 0.84 5.34 -7.06
C ILE A 46 1.46 5.40 -5.67
N ILE A 47 1.66 4.25 -5.01
CA ILE A 47 2.17 4.19 -3.65
C ILE A 47 3.57 4.77 -3.52
N VAL A 48 4.51 4.39 -4.38
CA VAL A 48 5.87 4.94 -4.34
C VAL A 48 5.84 6.46 -4.47
N LYS A 49 4.90 7.01 -5.26
CA LYS A 49 4.78 8.44 -5.49
C LYS A 49 4.10 9.18 -4.32
N THR A 50 3.08 8.61 -3.70
CA THR A 50 2.20 9.33 -2.75
C THR A 50 2.47 8.99 -1.29
N PHE A 51 3.01 7.80 -1.00
CA PHE A 51 3.30 7.38 0.37
C PHE A 51 4.25 8.34 1.11
N PRO A 52 5.33 8.88 0.50
CA PRO A 52 6.24 9.79 1.20
C PRO A 52 5.56 11.07 1.72
N SER A 53 4.56 11.59 1.00
CA SER A 53 3.83 12.81 1.36
C SER A 53 2.51 12.56 2.10
N GLY A 54 2.03 11.31 2.16
CA GLY A 54 0.80 10.96 2.85
C GLY A 54 0.87 11.14 4.37
N GLN A 55 -0.28 11.46 4.98
CA GLN A 55 -0.40 11.57 6.43
C GLN A 55 -0.34 10.19 7.08
N ALA A 56 0.54 10.04 8.08
CA ALA A 56 0.62 8.84 8.89
C ALA A 56 -0.49 8.81 9.94
N VAL A 57 -1.05 7.62 10.15
CA VAL A 57 -1.95 7.30 11.25
C VAL A 57 -1.20 6.34 12.17
N GLY A 58 -1.12 6.67 13.45
CA GLY A 58 -0.50 5.81 14.47
C GLY A 58 -1.42 4.67 14.92
N GLU A 59 -0.87 3.76 15.72
CA GLU A 59 -1.58 2.58 16.25
C GLU A 59 -2.05 1.61 15.14
N ALA A 60 -1.18 1.32 14.16
CA ALA A 60 -1.50 0.44 13.04
C ALA A 60 -2.04 -0.92 13.49
N HIS A 61 -1.54 -1.46 14.62
CA HIS A 61 -2.03 -2.69 15.21
C HIS A 61 -3.51 -2.67 15.64
N ARG A 62 -4.08 -1.49 15.95
CA ARG A 62 -5.49 -1.33 16.36
C ARG A 62 -6.45 -1.08 15.21
N ALA A 63 -5.94 -0.65 14.06
CA ALA A 63 -6.77 -0.35 12.89
C ALA A 63 -7.40 -1.61 12.27
N TRP A 64 -6.83 -2.78 12.56
CA TRP A 64 -7.19 -4.06 11.94
C TRP A 64 -7.90 -4.96 12.93
N ASP A 65 -9.20 -5.16 12.74
CA ASP A 65 -10.03 -6.01 13.60
C ASP A 65 -9.96 -7.50 13.23
N THR A 66 -9.68 -7.81 11.96
CA THR A 66 -9.62 -9.20 11.49
C THR A 66 -8.21 -9.80 11.65
N PRO A 67 -8.07 -11.09 11.97
CA PRO A 67 -6.77 -11.76 12.00
C PRO A 67 -6.01 -11.65 10.68
N ASP A 68 -6.70 -11.75 9.55
CA ASP A 68 -6.07 -11.67 8.22
C ASP A 68 -5.48 -10.29 7.93
N ASP A 69 -6.17 -9.21 8.30
CA ASP A 69 -5.64 -7.85 8.17
C ASP A 69 -4.39 -7.64 9.05
N ARG A 70 -4.42 -8.15 10.29
CA ARG A 70 -3.27 -8.10 11.21
C ARG A 70 -2.07 -8.90 10.71
N LEU A 71 -2.30 -10.02 10.02
CA LEU A 71 -1.24 -10.82 9.42
C LEU A 71 -0.61 -10.14 8.20
N ARG A 72 -1.42 -9.42 7.39
CA ARG A 72 -0.92 -8.65 6.24
C ARG A 72 -0.10 -7.43 6.65
N CYS A 73 -0.47 -6.79 7.76
CA CYS A 73 0.21 -5.61 8.30
C CYS A 73 0.34 -5.69 9.83
N PRO A 74 1.30 -6.45 10.35
CA PRO A 74 1.68 -6.37 11.74
C PRO A 74 2.33 -5.02 12.03
N SER A 75 2.31 -4.64 13.31
CA SER A 75 3.03 -3.48 13.83
C SER A 75 4.51 -3.50 13.38
N ASN A 76 5.01 -2.37 12.91
CA ASN A 76 6.45 -2.13 12.67
C ASN A 76 7.02 -1.18 13.74
N ALA A 77 8.31 -0.83 13.65
CA ALA A 77 8.95 0.08 14.60
C ALA A 77 8.32 1.49 14.63
N ASP A 78 7.75 1.93 13.51
CA ASP A 78 7.02 3.19 13.42
C ASP A 78 5.57 3.09 13.95
N ASP A 79 5.01 1.87 14.10
CA ASP A 79 3.60 1.53 14.38
C ASP A 79 2.60 2.45 13.66
N THR A 80 2.87 2.74 12.38
CA THR A 80 2.05 3.63 11.56
C THR A 80 1.62 2.99 10.25
N TYR A 81 0.46 3.42 9.76
CA TYR A 81 -0.02 3.14 8.41
C TYR A 81 -0.48 4.43 7.74
N LYS A 82 -0.65 4.39 6.42
CA LYS A 82 -1.17 5.51 5.64
C LYS A 82 -2.34 5.06 4.79
N TRP A 83 -3.41 5.85 4.78
CA TRP A 83 -4.43 5.74 3.75
C TRP A 83 -3.94 6.46 2.51
N ILE A 84 -3.85 5.72 1.42
CA ILE A 84 -3.45 6.25 0.12
C ILE A 84 -4.65 6.25 -0.80
N ASP A 85 -5.01 7.45 -1.20
CA ASP A 85 -6.04 7.70 -2.19
C ASP A 85 -5.61 7.16 -3.55
N ILE A 86 -6.53 6.48 -4.24
CA ILE A 86 -6.33 6.00 -5.60
C ILE A 86 -7.15 6.89 -6.55
N PRO A 87 -6.51 7.84 -7.26
CA PRO A 87 -7.21 8.86 -8.03
C PRO A 87 -8.24 8.30 -9.03
N GLN A 88 -7.93 7.15 -9.62
CA GLN A 88 -8.78 6.43 -10.58
C GLN A 88 -10.12 6.02 -9.96
N TRP A 89 -10.13 5.68 -8.67
CA TRP A 89 -11.33 5.31 -7.91
C TRP A 89 -12.10 6.54 -7.41
N GLN A 90 -11.49 7.73 -7.42
CA GLN A 90 -12.07 8.99 -6.95
C GLN A 90 -12.61 9.90 -8.07
N ALA A 91 -12.23 9.64 -9.32
CA ALA A 91 -12.62 10.47 -10.46
C ALA A 91 -14.16 10.54 -10.63
N GLY A 92 -14.72 11.74 -10.83
CA GLY A 92 -16.17 11.91 -11.09
C GLY A 92 -17.02 12.39 -9.91
N SER A 93 -16.42 12.92 -8.84
CA SER A 93 -17.17 13.67 -7.84
C SER A 93 -17.70 14.98 -8.40
N ALA A 94 -19.01 15.17 -8.39
CA ALA A 94 -19.62 16.43 -8.82
C ALA A 94 -19.30 17.63 -7.89
N SER A 95 -18.80 17.39 -6.67
CA SER A 95 -18.59 18.43 -5.65
C SER A 95 -17.14 18.89 -5.49
N GLY A 96 -16.17 18.32 -6.23
CA GLY A 96 -14.74 18.57 -6.02
C GLY A 96 -14.18 18.05 -4.68
N GLN A 97 -15.05 17.52 -3.81
CA GLN A 97 -14.69 16.67 -2.69
C GLN A 97 -14.38 15.27 -3.21
N PRO A 98 -13.49 14.47 -2.59
CA PRO A 98 -13.27 13.09 -3.04
C PRO A 98 -14.62 12.38 -3.19
N SER A 99 -14.93 11.90 -4.40
CA SER A 99 -16.12 11.05 -4.55
C SER A 99 -15.84 9.79 -3.75
N GLN A 100 -16.89 9.25 -3.15
CA GLN A 100 -16.74 8.15 -2.21
C GLN A 100 -16.38 6.87 -2.98
N GLY A 101 -15.06 6.62 -3.07
CA GLY A 101 -14.40 5.52 -3.77
C GLY A 101 -12.94 5.40 -3.35
N GLY A 102 -12.57 4.20 -2.89
CA GLY A 102 -11.24 3.56 -2.99
C GLY A 102 -10.03 4.28 -2.39
N ALA A 103 -9.67 3.91 -1.16
CA ALA A 103 -8.32 4.12 -0.62
C ALA A 103 -7.71 2.77 -0.25
N LEU A 104 -6.38 2.72 -0.11
CA LEU A 104 -5.69 1.55 0.40
C LEU A 104 -4.79 1.91 1.57
N ALA A 105 -4.88 1.09 2.62
CA ALA A 105 -4.03 1.24 3.80
C ALA A 105 -2.71 0.52 3.56
N VAL A 106 -1.61 1.23 3.74
CA VAL A 106 -0.26 0.69 3.53
C VAL A 106 0.62 0.97 4.72
N THR A 107 1.44 -0.03 5.04
CA THR A 107 2.57 0.10 5.96
C THR A 107 3.86 0.02 5.15
N TYR A 108 4.86 0.80 5.54
CA TYR A 108 6.20 0.76 4.95
C TYR A 108 7.20 0.27 5.99
N TYR A 109 7.96 -0.77 5.64
CA TYR A 109 9.02 -1.35 6.47
C TYR A 109 10.36 -0.84 5.95
N LYS A 110 10.98 0.08 6.68
CA LYS A 110 12.20 0.79 6.25
C LYS A 110 13.39 -0.16 6.17
N GLY A 111 13.53 -1.08 7.12
CA GLY A 111 14.65 -2.02 7.20
C GLY A 111 14.79 -2.91 5.96
N THR A 112 13.69 -3.18 5.25
CA THR A 112 13.66 -4.05 4.07
C THR A 112 13.14 -3.36 2.81
N ASP A 113 12.96 -2.04 2.85
CA ASP A 113 12.36 -1.25 1.76
C ASP A 113 11.09 -1.91 1.19
N THR A 114 10.10 -2.19 2.06
CA THR A 114 8.91 -2.96 1.70
C THR A 114 7.62 -2.19 1.95
N TYR A 115 6.76 -2.10 0.93
CA TYR A 115 5.37 -1.65 1.07
C TYR A 115 4.45 -2.85 1.21
N SER A 116 3.61 -2.88 2.25
CA SER A 116 2.58 -3.91 2.43
C SER A 116 1.18 -3.30 2.43
N VAL A 117 0.28 -3.87 1.64
CA VAL A 117 -1.15 -3.53 1.66
C VAL A 117 -1.82 -4.22 2.85
N CYS A 118 -2.41 -3.41 3.72
CA CYS A 118 -3.12 -3.87 4.91
C CYS A 118 -4.57 -4.16 4.59
N SER A 119 -5.23 -3.19 3.95
CA SER A 119 -6.64 -3.24 3.66
C SER A 119 -6.99 -2.35 2.47
N TYR A 120 -8.04 -2.72 1.75
CA TYR A 120 -8.67 -1.88 0.74
C TYR A 120 -9.97 -1.32 1.30
N LEU A 121 -10.08 0.00 1.31
CA LEU A 121 -11.29 0.69 1.72
C LEU A 121 -12.21 0.91 0.53
N ALA A 122 -13.35 0.23 0.56
CA ALA A 122 -14.50 0.53 -0.28
C ALA A 122 -14.99 1.97 -0.02
N GLY A 123 -15.37 2.70 -1.07
CA GLY A 123 -15.93 4.05 -0.92
C GLY A 123 -17.20 4.07 -0.06
N VAL A 124 -17.32 5.05 0.85
CA VAL A 124 -18.49 5.19 1.76
C VAL A 124 -19.54 6.09 1.10
N GLN A 125 -20.65 5.62 0.48
CA GLN A 125 -21.64 6.56 -0.14
C GLN A 125 -22.51 7.33 0.89
N PRO A 126 -23.14 8.49 0.56
CA PRO A 126 -23.80 9.36 1.54
C PRO A 126 -25.01 8.72 2.23
N ASN A 127 -25.61 7.69 1.61
CA ASN A 127 -26.82 7.05 2.10
C ASN A 127 -26.71 5.52 2.30
N ARG A 128 -25.60 4.86 1.93
CA ARG A 128 -25.30 3.43 2.19
C ARG A 128 -23.80 3.12 2.03
N TYR A 129 -23.31 2.06 2.67
CA TYR A 129 -21.99 1.47 2.39
C TYR A 129 -22.05 0.69 1.06
N ALA A 130 -21.83 1.34 -0.08
CA ALA A 130 -21.78 0.65 -1.36
C ALA A 130 -20.74 1.30 -2.29
N GLY A 131 -19.48 0.96 -2.07
CA GLY A 131 -18.36 1.32 -2.94
C GLY A 131 -17.38 0.15 -3.03
N ASN A 132 -17.92 -1.08 -3.07
CA ASN A 132 -17.18 -2.31 -2.80
C ASN A 132 -16.01 -2.47 -3.77
N CYS A 133 -14.82 -2.67 -3.22
CA CYS A 133 -13.69 -3.17 -3.99
C CYS A 133 -13.83 -4.69 -4.15
N LYS A 134 -13.68 -5.18 -5.37
CA LYS A 134 -13.56 -6.61 -5.67
C LYS A 134 -12.13 -7.04 -5.41
N VAL A 135 -11.78 -7.14 -4.13
CA VAL A 135 -10.43 -7.53 -3.74
C VAL A 135 -10.28 -9.04 -3.88
N HIS A 136 -9.44 -9.46 -4.81
CA HIS A 136 -8.99 -10.84 -4.90
C HIS A 136 -7.67 -10.98 -4.14
N TYR A 137 -7.73 -11.14 -2.82
CA TYR A 137 -6.53 -11.39 -2.03
C TYR A 137 -5.93 -12.77 -2.42
N PRO A 138 -4.62 -12.87 -2.71
CA PRO A 138 -3.95 -14.16 -2.74
C PRO A 138 -4.06 -14.80 -1.35
N TRP A 139 -4.36 -16.10 -1.34
CA TRP A 139 -4.71 -16.88 -0.15
C TRP A 139 -3.57 -17.11 0.86
N ALA A 140 -2.38 -16.56 0.61
CA ALA A 140 -1.27 -16.66 1.54
C ALA A 140 -0.97 -15.27 2.12
N PRO A 141 -0.85 -15.12 3.46
CA PRO A 141 -0.25 -13.93 4.00
C PRO A 141 1.17 -13.90 3.44
N ALA A 142 1.46 -12.88 2.64
CA ALA A 142 2.83 -12.56 2.33
C ALA A 142 3.41 -12.08 3.65
N THR A 143 4.12 -12.98 4.34
CA THR A 143 4.76 -12.72 5.62
C THR A 143 5.57 -11.45 5.44
N PRO A 144 5.19 -10.34 6.10
CA PRO A 144 5.97 -9.14 6.01
C PRO A 144 7.33 -9.44 6.61
N PRO A 145 8.41 -8.89 6.03
CA PRO A 145 9.73 -9.03 6.61
C PRO A 145 9.69 -8.45 8.03
N HIS A 146 9.97 -9.29 9.02
CA HIS A 146 10.16 -8.86 10.38
C HIS A 146 11.41 -7.98 10.44
N GLU A 147 11.27 -6.76 10.96
CA GLU A 147 12.40 -5.96 11.47
C GLU A 147 12.88 -6.53 12.82
#